data_AF-A0A8X8Y1Q4-F1
#
_entry.id   AF-A0A8X8Y1Q4-F1
#
_cell.length_a   1.000
_cell.length_b   1.000
_cell.length_c   1.000
_cell.angle_alpha   90.00
_cell.angle_beta   90.00
_cell.angle_gamma   90.00
#
_symmetry.space_group_name_H-M   'P 1'
#
loop_
_entity.id
_entity.type
_entity.pdbx_description
1 polymer ?
#
loop_
_entity_poly.entity_id
_entity_poly.type
_entity_poly.pdbx_seq_one_letter_code
_entity_poly.pdbx_strand_id
1 'polypeptide(L)'
;MAIKVDLEKAYDRIWWEFVEDSLKDLELPQQIIRIIMKCVSTTTMQISWNRALTEEFRPEKVIIQGDPHSPYLFVIGMERLSHTINKAVDEGRWKPLRLSRDRSPISHLFFADDLVLFSRADCSNAKAIKELLDQFSQYSGHRVSINKTQLYFSPNTDADTAREIESIFHFKVVDNLGMYLGIPLLHGRVTGANFMYITDKVQRRLNRWSAASLSMARRVTLAKAILSAIPTYCMQVVRLHANVIDEIEKLIRRFEWGGSEQQTKLCLVNWKTVCRPIRLGIHDLKTHNQEFMIKLGFHLVSKDKSLWARILREKYKVNSACLAVIKRSSSSFVWRSLSRIWDHVCNNICWSIGDGVRTNFWYDTWIPSLGPLVAHKVNDLPAVVDASISNMVNHVGEWDWPNFQDLLSHGTCCKIASTCPHAAEAGSDVCTWSWASNGKFSVRGAYDLLSVDTITYTK
;
A
#
# COMPACT_ATOMS: atom_id res chain seq x y z
N MET A 1 8.23 -19.11 8.08
CA MET A 1 9.42 -18.24 8.03
C MET A 1 9.23 -17.17 6.98
N ALA A 2 9.98 -16.09 7.08
CA ALA A 2 10.08 -15.06 6.06
C ALA A 2 11.56 -14.81 5.75
N ILE A 3 11.91 -14.66 4.48
CA ILE A 3 13.28 -14.47 4.01
C ILE A 3 13.33 -13.16 3.25
N LYS A 4 14.05 -12.17 3.76
CA LYS A 4 14.32 -10.92 3.04
C LYS A 4 15.63 -11.11 2.28
N VAL A 5 15.51 -11.34 0.98
CA VAL A 5 16.64 -11.66 0.09
C VAL A 5 17.24 -10.37 -0.46
N ASP A 6 18.57 -10.28 -0.43
CA ASP A 6 19.35 -9.20 -1.02
C ASP A 6 20.13 -9.74 -2.22
N LEU A 7 19.92 -9.15 -3.40
CA LEU A 7 20.65 -9.52 -4.61
C LEU A 7 21.93 -8.68 -4.73
N GLU A 8 23.07 -9.35 -4.91
CA GLU A 8 24.34 -8.66 -5.05
C GLU A 8 24.45 -7.95 -6.41
N LYS A 9 24.47 -6.62 -6.39
CA LYS A 9 24.61 -5.77 -7.59
C LYS A 9 23.58 -6.15 -8.66
N ALA A 10 22.30 -6.01 -8.30
CA ALA A 10 21.18 -6.58 -9.05
C ALA A 10 21.19 -6.27 -10.55
N TYR A 11 21.56 -5.04 -10.97
CA TYR A 11 21.63 -4.65 -12.37
C TYR A 11 22.93 -5.08 -13.08
N ASP A 12 24.04 -5.26 -12.34
CA ASP A 12 25.36 -5.50 -12.93
C ASP A 12 25.63 -6.98 -13.24
N ARG A 13 24.76 -7.86 -12.75
CA ARG A 13 25.00 -9.30 -12.78
C ARG A 13 24.18 -10.06 -13.83
N ILE A 14 23.17 -9.42 -14.39
CA ILE A 14 22.21 -10.07 -15.28
C ILE A 14 22.89 -10.41 -16.61
N TRP A 15 22.77 -11.67 -17.02
CA TRP A 15 23.26 -12.12 -18.31
C TRP A 15 22.37 -11.64 -19.46
N TRP A 16 22.97 -11.16 -20.53
CA TRP A 16 22.22 -10.70 -21.70
C TRP A 16 21.43 -11.81 -22.38
N GLU A 17 21.98 -13.02 -22.41
CA GLU A 17 21.27 -14.21 -22.92
C GLU A 17 19.97 -14.46 -22.15
N PHE A 18 20.01 -14.31 -20.82
CA PHE A 18 18.82 -14.43 -19.99
C PHE A 18 17.78 -13.35 -20.30
N VAL A 19 18.21 -12.10 -20.52
CA VAL A 19 17.30 -11.01 -20.92
C VAL A 19 16.65 -11.33 -22.27
N GLU A 20 17.45 -11.72 -23.27
CA GLU A 20 16.94 -12.05 -24.60
C GLU A 20 15.96 -13.23 -24.56
N ASP A 21 16.30 -14.28 -23.83
CA ASP A 21 15.45 -15.45 -23.61
C ASP A 21 14.13 -15.07 -22.92
N SER A 22 14.19 -14.19 -21.91
CA SER A 22 12.99 -13.69 -21.23
C SER A 22 12.08 -12.89 -22.16
N LEU A 23 12.65 -12.12 -23.10
CA LEU A 23 11.88 -11.38 -24.10
C LEU A 23 11.26 -12.28 -25.17
N LYS A 24 11.91 -13.41 -25.49
CA LYS A 24 11.38 -14.45 -26.38
C LYS A 24 10.23 -15.21 -25.73
N ASP A 25 10.35 -15.54 -24.45
CA ASP A 25 9.28 -16.18 -23.65
C ASP A 25 8.02 -15.30 -23.57
N LEU A 26 8.17 -13.97 -23.63
CA LEU A 26 7.06 -13.02 -23.74
C LEU A 26 6.45 -12.90 -25.15
N GLU A 27 6.95 -13.68 -26.12
CA GLU A 27 6.51 -13.69 -27.52
C GLU A 27 6.61 -12.32 -28.20
N LEU A 28 7.58 -11.49 -27.80
CA LEU A 28 7.78 -10.19 -28.45
C LEU A 28 8.27 -10.37 -29.89
N PRO A 29 7.86 -9.51 -30.84
CA PRO A 29 8.35 -9.56 -32.21
C PRO A 29 9.88 -9.53 -32.27
N GLN A 30 10.48 -10.45 -33.03
CA GLN A 30 11.94 -10.61 -33.12
C GLN A 30 12.68 -9.30 -33.47
N GLN A 31 12.05 -8.42 -34.26
CA GLN A 31 12.60 -7.11 -34.59
C GLN A 31 12.74 -6.20 -33.35
N ILE A 32 11.74 -6.22 -32.46
CA ILE A 32 11.75 -5.46 -31.20
C ILE A 32 12.84 -6.02 -30.27
N ILE A 33 12.90 -7.36 -30.13
CA ILE A 33 13.94 -8.01 -29.32
C ILE A 33 15.33 -7.61 -29.80
N ARG A 34 15.58 -7.64 -31.12
CA ARG A 34 16.86 -7.21 -31.70
C ARG A 34 17.20 -5.76 -31.38
N ILE A 35 16.22 -4.84 -31.42
CA ILE A 35 16.44 -3.42 -31.09
C ILE A 35 16.80 -3.28 -29.61
N ILE A 36 16.03 -3.90 -28.71
CA ILE A 36 16.27 -3.87 -27.26
C ILE A 36 17.66 -4.44 -26.95
N MET A 37 17.96 -5.63 -27.47
CA MET A 37 19.25 -6.28 -27.22
C MET A 37 20.41 -5.48 -27.81
N LYS A 38 20.23 -4.76 -28.92
CA LYS A 38 21.26 -3.85 -29.44
C LYS A 38 21.52 -2.70 -28.47
N CYS A 39 20.48 -2.07 -27.91
CA CYS A 39 20.64 -1.03 -26.89
C CYS A 39 21.42 -1.52 -25.65
N VAL A 40 21.17 -2.76 -25.22
CA VAL A 40 21.81 -3.36 -24.04
C VAL A 40 23.24 -3.81 -24.31
N SER A 41 23.50 -4.43 -25.47
CA SER A 41 24.76 -5.11 -25.77
C SER A 41 25.84 -4.26 -26.43
N THR A 42 25.48 -3.12 -27.05
CA THR A 42 26.47 -2.25 -27.73
C THR A 42 27.08 -1.21 -26.82
N THR A 43 26.74 -1.21 -25.54
CA THR A 43 27.25 -0.26 -24.56
C THR A 43 28.75 -0.47 -24.32
N THR A 44 29.48 0.63 -24.17
CA THR A 44 30.86 0.64 -23.71
C THR A 44 30.97 1.38 -22.39
N MET A 45 31.97 1.01 -21.58
CA MET A 45 32.19 1.58 -20.26
C MET A 45 33.65 1.99 -20.08
N GLN A 46 33.85 3.03 -19.29
CA GLN A 46 35.15 3.47 -18.78
C GLN A 46 35.02 3.71 -17.28
N ILE A 47 36.05 3.38 -16.53
CA ILE A 47 36.10 3.61 -15.08
C ILE A 47 36.87 4.91 -14.85
N SER A 48 36.28 5.85 -14.09
CA SER A 48 37.01 7.04 -13.63
C SER A 48 37.78 6.71 -12.36
N TRP A 49 39.09 6.50 -12.49
CA TRP A 49 40.00 6.25 -11.37
C TRP A 49 40.94 7.44 -11.18
N ASN A 50 40.96 8.05 -9.99
CA ASN A 50 41.78 9.24 -9.69
C ASN A 50 41.59 10.41 -10.68
N ARG A 51 40.36 10.62 -11.17
CA ARG A 51 40.02 11.63 -12.21
C ARG A 51 40.60 11.36 -13.60
N ALA A 52 41.21 10.19 -13.83
CA ALA A 52 41.57 9.69 -15.14
C ALA A 52 40.60 8.59 -15.57
N LEU A 53 40.23 8.57 -16.86
CA LEU A 53 39.43 7.49 -17.43
C LEU A 53 40.34 6.32 -17.81
N THR A 54 39.91 5.10 -17.49
CA THR A 54 40.54 3.89 -18.00
C THR A 54 40.31 3.72 -19.50
N GLU A 55 40.97 2.74 -20.09
CA GLU A 55 40.61 2.25 -21.42
C GLU A 55 39.13 1.82 -21.46
N GLU A 56 38.54 1.99 -22.65
CA GLU A 56 37.17 1.62 -22.92
C GLU A 56 37.06 0.10 -23.05
N PHE A 57 36.08 -0.49 -22.37
CA PHE A 57 35.78 -1.91 -22.46
C PHE A 57 34.30 -2.14 -22.70
N ARG A 58 33.96 -3.31 -23.24
CA ARG A 58 32.57 -3.75 -23.42
C ARG A 58 32.21 -4.69 -22.27
N PRO A 59 31.17 -4.39 -21.48
CA PRO A 59 30.65 -5.36 -20.52
C PRO A 59 30.08 -6.57 -21.27
N GLU A 60 30.06 -7.74 -20.62
CA GLU A 60 29.41 -8.95 -21.16
C GLU A 60 28.08 -9.26 -20.45
N LYS A 61 27.87 -8.64 -19.27
CA LYS A 61 26.68 -8.76 -18.43
C LYS A 61 26.50 -7.44 -17.70
N VAL A 62 25.36 -6.80 -17.91
CA VAL A 62 24.95 -5.56 -17.25
C VAL A 62 23.64 -5.09 -17.85
N ILE A 63 22.81 -4.49 -17.02
CA ILE A 63 21.73 -3.61 -17.47
C ILE A 63 22.03 -2.22 -16.90
N ILE A 64 22.06 -1.18 -17.73
CA ILE A 64 22.60 0.14 -17.34
C ILE A 64 21.67 0.85 -16.36
N GLN A 65 22.17 1.20 -15.19
CA GLN A 65 21.43 2.08 -14.28
C GLN A 65 21.30 3.49 -14.86
N GLY A 66 20.06 3.99 -14.94
CA GLY A 66 19.75 5.30 -15.50
C GLY A 66 19.20 5.27 -16.93
N ASP A 67 19.31 4.14 -17.65
CA ASP A 67 18.56 3.92 -18.88
C ASP A 67 17.07 3.66 -18.56
N PRO A 68 16.13 4.35 -19.25
CA PRO A 68 14.69 4.14 -19.06
C PRO A 68 14.19 2.70 -19.28
N HIS A 69 14.87 1.88 -20.08
CA HIS A 69 14.43 0.50 -20.37
C HIS A 69 14.88 -0.49 -19.28
N SER A 70 16.05 -0.25 -18.71
CA SER A 70 16.67 -1.09 -17.69
C SER A 70 15.75 -1.57 -16.54
N PRO A 71 14.93 -0.70 -15.92
CA PRO A 71 14.01 -1.14 -14.86
C PRO A 71 12.97 -2.15 -15.36
N TYR A 72 12.48 -2.01 -16.59
CA TYR A 72 11.49 -2.92 -17.17
C TYR A 72 12.11 -4.27 -17.49
N LEU A 73 13.31 -4.27 -18.09
CA LEU A 73 14.06 -5.50 -18.37
C LEU A 73 14.37 -6.27 -17.08
N PHE A 74 14.73 -5.55 -16.02
CA PHE A 74 14.91 -6.14 -14.70
C PHE A 74 13.62 -6.79 -14.18
N VAL A 75 12.48 -6.09 -14.26
CA VAL A 75 11.18 -6.62 -13.80
C VAL A 75 10.79 -7.87 -14.59
N ILE A 76 10.99 -7.89 -15.91
CA ILE A 76 10.74 -9.07 -16.76
C ILE A 76 11.60 -10.25 -16.32
N GLY A 77 12.88 -10.02 -16.01
CA GLY A 77 13.76 -11.05 -15.46
C GLY A 77 13.26 -11.60 -14.11
N MET A 78 12.83 -10.72 -13.22
CA MET A 78 12.27 -11.11 -11.92
C MET A 78 10.91 -11.81 -12.01
N GLU A 79 10.14 -11.55 -13.07
CA GLU A 79 8.88 -12.25 -13.35
C GLU A 79 9.11 -13.75 -13.61
N ARG A 80 10.22 -14.13 -14.26
CA ARG A 80 10.61 -15.56 -14.40
C ARG A 80 10.85 -16.24 -13.05
N LEU A 81 11.45 -15.54 -12.10
CA LEU A 81 11.57 -16.05 -10.73
C LEU A 81 10.19 -16.23 -10.08
N SER A 82 9.28 -15.27 -10.26
CA SER A 82 7.90 -15.35 -9.76
C SER A 82 7.17 -16.58 -10.32
N HIS A 83 7.25 -16.80 -11.63
CA HIS A 83 6.67 -17.98 -12.28
C HIS A 83 7.26 -19.29 -11.76
N THR A 84 8.58 -19.35 -11.56
CA THR A 84 9.26 -20.53 -11.03
C THR A 84 8.80 -20.83 -9.60
N ILE A 85 8.62 -19.79 -8.76
CA ILE A 85 8.07 -19.94 -7.40
C ILE A 85 6.63 -20.43 -7.46
N ASN A 86 5.78 -19.84 -8.31
CA ASN A 86 4.38 -20.25 -8.44
C ASN A 86 4.28 -21.71 -8.89
N LYS A 87 5.07 -22.13 -9.88
CA LYS A 87 5.16 -23.54 -10.30
C LYS A 87 5.55 -24.46 -9.14
N ALA A 88 6.56 -24.09 -8.34
CA ALA A 88 6.96 -24.88 -7.18
C ALA A 88 5.88 -24.95 -6.09
N VAL A 89 5.04 -23.91 -5.97
CA VAL A 89 3.88 -23.88 -5.08
C VAL A 89 2.77 -24.81 -5.58
N ASP A 90 2.46 -24.76 -6.88
CA ASP A 90 1.42 -25.57 -7.52
C ASP A 90 1.77 -27.06 -7.48
N GLU A 91 3.05 -27.41 -7.65
CA GLU A 91 3.57 -28.77 -7.51
C GLU A 91 3.70 -29.23 -6.04
N GLY A 92 3.39 -28.37 -5.07
CA GLY A 92 3.44 -28.68 -3.64
C GLY A 92 4.85 -28.79 -3.04
N ARG A 93 5.91 -28.53 -3.83
CA ARG A 93 7.31 -28.50 -3.37
C ARG A 93 7.58 -27.31 -2.44
N TRP A 94 6.94 -26.17 -2.70
CA TRP A 94 6.97 -24.98 -1.87
C TRP A 94 5.62 -24.79 -1.18
N LYS A 95 5.58 -24.86 0.15
CA LYS A 95 4.39 -24.60 0.96
C LYS A 95 4.35 -23.13 1.37
N PRO A 96 3.53 -22.28 0.71
CA PRO A 96 3.49 -20.85 0.96
C PRO A 96 2.89 -20.53 2.34
N LEU A 97 3.05 -19.29 2.79
CA LEU A 97 2.38 -18.82 3.99
C LEU A 97 0.87 -18.69 3.74
N ARG A 98 0.05 -19.29 4.61
CA ARG A 98 -1.40 -19.15 4.61
C ARG A 98 -1.85 -18.50 5.91
N LEU A 99 -2.66 -17.44 5.82
CA LEU A 99 -3.23 -16.78 7.00
C LEU A 99 -4.43 -17.53 7.58
N SER A 100 -5.09 -18.37 6.78
CA SER A 100 -6.18 -19.25 7.19
C SER A 100 -6.28 -20.43 6.20
N ARG A 101 -6.98 -21.51 6.57
CA ARG A 101 -6.98 -22.79 5.84
C ARG A 101 -7.47 -22.65 4.39
N ASP A 102 -8.49 -21.82 4.17
CA ASP A 102 -9.22 -21.69 2.89
C ASP A 102 -8.87 -20.41 2.12
N ARG A 103 -7.64 -19.90 2.27
CA ARG A 103 -7.32 -18.52 1.93
C ARG A 103 -6.07 -18.36 1.08
N SER A 104 -5.96 -17.19 0.45
CA SER A 104 -4.96 -16.90 -0.58
C SER A 104 -3.54 -17.15 -0.03
N PRO A 105 -2.76 -18.05 -0.64
CA PRO A 105 -1.38 -18.26 -0.25
C PRO A 105 -0.52 -17.06 -0.61
N ILE A 106 0.49 -16.78 0.23
CA ILE A 106 1.51 -15.77 -0.02
C ILE A 106 2.86 -16.48 -0.05
N SER A 107 3.50 -16.51 -1.22
CA SER A 107 4.83 -17.11 -1.42
C SER A 107 5.93 -16.07 -1.54
N HIS A 108 5.67 -14.92 -2.15
CA HIS A 108 6.68 -13.88 -2.37
C HIS A 108 6.07 -12.48 -2.55
N LEU A 109 6.88 -11.45 -2.30
CA LEU A 109 6.64 -10.04 -2.60
C LEU A 109 7.91 -9.46 -3.24
N PHE A 110 7.80 -8.96 -4.46
CA PHE A 110 8.91 -8.37 -5.20
C PHE A 110 8.66 -6.88 -5.43
N PHE A 111 9.70 -6.08 -5.23
CA PHE A 111 9.73 -4.68 -5.64
C PHE A 111 11.14 -4.37 -6.13
N ALA A 112 11.32 -4.31 -7.45
CA ALA A 112 12.66 -4.28 -8.03
C ALA A 112 13.55 -5.37 -7.37
N ASP A 113 14.71 -5.00 -6.83
CA ASP A 113 15.68 -5.88 -6.17
C ASP A 113 15.33 -6.24 -4.71
N ASP A 114 14.31 -5.60 -4.13
CA ASP A 114 13.83 -5.89 -2.77
C ASP A 114 12.86 -7.09 -2.76
N LEU A 115 13.39 -8.28 -2.44
CA LEU A 115 12.64 -9.54 -2.45
C LEU A 115 12.31 -10.04 -1.04
N VAL A 116 11.04 -10.41 -0.80
CA VAL A 116 10.62 -11.09 0.43
C VAL A 116 9.91 -12.39 0.09
N LEU A 117 10.44 -13.49 0.59
CA LEU A 117 9.91 -14.84 0.40
C LEU A 117 9.21 -15.32 1.67
N PHE A 118 8.12 -16.06 1.49
CA PHE A 118 7.27 -16.58 2.57
C PHE A 118 7.00 -18.06 2.38
N SER A 119 7.18 -18.82 3.45
CA SER A 119 6.92 -20.26 3.46
C SER A 119 6.67 -20.77 4.86
N ARG A 120 6.15 -22.00 4.96
CA ARG A 120 6.18 -22.75 6.21
C ARG A 120 7.64 -22.98 6.63
N ALA A 121 7.92 -22.85 7.93
CA ALA A 121 9.25 -23.13 8.47
C ALA A 121 9.41 -24.64 8.63
N ASP A 122 9.94 -25.30 7.60
CA ASP A 122 10.38 -26.70 7.64
C ASP A 122 11.56 -26.91 6.68
N CYS A 123 12.32 -27.98 6.92
CA CYS A 123 13.56 -28.24 6.19
C CYS A 123 13.32 -28.62 4.72
N SER A 124 12.17 -29.21 4.40
CA SER A 124 11.78 -29.51 3.02
C SER A 124 11.59 -28.22 2.21
N ASN A 125 10.89 -27.23 2.79
CA ASN A 125 10.72 -25.92 2.18
C ASN A 125 12.06 -25.20 2.06
N ALA A 126 12.90 -25.24 3.09
CA ALA A 126 14.21 -24.59 3.04
C ALA A 126 15.09 -25.11 1.89
N LYS A 127 15.14 -26.42 1.69
CA LYS A 127 15.86 -27.05 0.57
C LYS A 127 15.28 -26.64 -0.78
N ALA A 128 13.95 -26.73 -0.95
CA ALA A 128 13.28 -26.35 -2.19
C ALA A 128 13.52 -24.87 -2.57
N ILE A 129 13.50 -23.96 -1.58
CA ILE A 129 13.78 -22.55 -1.80
C ILE A 129 15.25 -22.34 -2.19
N LYS A 130 16.18 -23.00 -1.49
CA LYS A 130 17.62 -22.90 -1.79
C LYS A 130 17.91 -23.39 -3.20
N GLU A 131 17.43 -24.58 -3.56
CA GLU A 131 17.60 -25.14 -4.91
C GLU A 131 17.04 -24.21 -5.99
N LEU A 132 15.86 -23.63 -5.76
CA LEU A 132 15.24 -22.69 -6.69
C LEU A 132 16.06 -21.40 -6.84
N LEU A 133 16.57 -20.84 -5.75
CA LEU A 133 17.43 -19.65 -5.78
C LEU A 133 18.77 -19.95 -6.46
N ASP A 134 19.36 -21.12 -6.20
CA ASP A 134 20.60 -21.56 -6.83
C ASP A 134 20.41 -21.76 -8.34
N GLN A 135 19.30 -22.37 -8.77
CA GLN A 135 18.93 -22.48 -10.17
C GLN A 135 18.72 -21.11 -10.82
N PHE A 136 17.95 -20.22 -10.18
CA PHE A 136 17.77 -18.85 -10.68
C PHE A 136 19.09 -18.12 -10.85
N SER A 137 19.99 -18.24 -9.86
CA SER A 137 21.34 -17.70 -9.96
C SER A 137 22.14 -18.27 -11.13
N GLN A 138 22.00 -19.57 -11.41
CA GLN A 138 22.70 -20.24 -12.50
C GLN A 138 22.25 -19.83 -13.89
N TYR A 139 20.98 -19.46 -14.13
CA TYR A 139 20.54 -19.05 -15.47
C TYR A 139 20.40 -17.54 -15.66
N SER A 140 20.16 -16.77 -14.60
CA SER A 140 20.01 -15.31 -14.70
C SER A 140 21.32 -14.55 -14.53
N GLY A 141 22.32 -15.18 -13.92
CA GLY A 141 23.55 -14.52 -13.47
C GLY A 141 23.43 -13.77 -12.14
N HIS A 142 22.23 -13.64 -11.58
CA HIS A 142 22.04 -13.05 -10.25
C HIS A 142 22.74 -13.85 -9.17
N ARG A 143 23.09 -13.19 -8.07
CA ARG A 143 23.66 -13.86 -6.89
C ARG A 143 23.00 -13.34 -5.63
N VAL A 144 22.52 -14.25 -4.79
CA VAL A 144 22.01 -13.92 -3.46
C VAL A 144 23.17 -13.58 -2.53
N SER A 145 23.07 -12.45 -1.84
CA SER A 145 24.03 -12.06 -0.82
C SER A 145 23.74 -12.79 0.49
N ILE A 146 24.54 -13.80 0.82
CA ILE A 146 24.35 -14.61 2.04
C ILE A 146 24.40 -13.72 3.30
N ASN A 147 25.33 -12.76 3.35
CA ASN A 147 25.56 -11.91 4.53
C ASN A 147 24.49 -10.83 4.73
N LYS A 148 23.85 -10.39 3.65
CA LYS A 148 22.81 -9.35 3.70
C LYS A 148 21.39 -9.92 3.72
N THR A 149 21.22 -11.14 3.23
CA THR A 149 19.95 -11.86 3.28
C THR A 149 19.61 -12.20 4.72
N GLN A 150 18.38 -11.87 5.12
CA GLN A 150 17.91 -12.00 6.48
C GLN A 150 16.82 -13.07 6.57
N LEU A 151 16.91 -13.91 7.58
CA LEU A 151 15.96 -14.97 7.86
C LEU A 151 15.22 -14.67 9.16
N TYR A 152 13.89 -14.64 9.09
CA TYR A 152 13.02 -14.45 10.24
C TYR A 152 12.12 -15.66 10.47
N PHE A 153 12.09 -16.13 11.72
CA PHE A 153 11.22 -17.21 12.16
C PHE A 153 10.06 -16.66 13.00
N SER A 154 8.89 -17.28 12.83
CA SER A 154 7.76 -17.01 13.72
C SER A 154 8.11 -17.48 15.13
N PRO A 155 7.65 -16.81 16.21
CA PRO A 155 7.83 -17.28 17.58
C PRO A 155 7.32 -18.70 17.83
N ASN A 156 6.43 -19.21 16.98
CA ASN A 156 5.89 -20.57 17.06
C ASN A 156 6.75 -21.62 16.33
N THR A 157 7.93 -21.24 15.82
CA THR A 157 8.83 -22.16 15.13
C THR A 157 9.67 -22.89 16.16
N ASP A 158 9.76 -24.21 16.05
CA ASP A 158 10.61 -25.02 16.91
C ASP A 158 12.10 -24.66 16.74
N ALA A 159 12.85 -24.68 17.83
CA ALA A 159 14.24 -24.23 17.86
C ALA A 159 15.20 -25.18 17.13
N ASP A 160 14.95 -26.49 17.16
CA ASP A 160 15.73 -27.48 16.41
C ASP A 160 15.49 -27.28 14.90
N THR A 161 14.22 -27.14 14.52
CA THR A 161 13.84 -26.85 13.13
C THR A 161 14.47 -25.54 12.61
N ALA A 162 14.48 -24.49 13.44
CA ALA A 162 15.10 -23.21 13.07
C ALA A 162 16.61 -23.35 12.83
N ARG A 163 17.32 -24.08 13.70
CA ARG A 163 18.76 -24.38 13.56
C ARG A 163 19.07 -25.21 12.31
N GLU A 164 18.24 -26.20 12.00
CA GLU A 164 18.39 -26.98 10.76
C GLU A 164 18.21 -26.10 9.52
N ILE A 165 17.19 -25.24 9.50
CA ILE A 165 16.96 -24.32 8.38
C ILE A 165 18.12 -23.31 8.24
N GLU A 166 18.62 -22.79 9.35
CA GLU A 166 19.81 -21.93 9.35
C GLU A 166 21.03 -22.64 8.75
N SER A 167 21.23 -23.93 9.08
CA SER A 167 22.31 -24.74 8.50
C SER A 167 22.16 -24.97 6.98
N ILE A 168 20.94 -24.97 6.46
CA ILE A 168 20.67 -25.13 5.02
C ILE A 168 21.02 -23.85 4.29
N PHE A 169 20.54 -22.70 4.77
CA PHE A 169 20.68 -21.42 4.06
C PHE A 169 21.99 -20.69 4.34
N HIS A 170 22.52 -20.79 5.55
CA HIS A 170 23.60 -19.95 6.08
C HIS A 170 23.30 -18.44 6.07
N PHE A 171 22.01 -18.06 5.98
CA PHE A 171 21.59 -16.65 6.05
C PHE A 171 21.58 -16.16 7.50
N LYS A 172 21.68 -14.84 7.66
CA LYS A 172 21.64 -14.23 8.99
C LYS A 172 20.24 -14.33 9.60
N VAL A 173 20.10 -15.10 10.68
CA VAL A 173 18.87 -15.14 11.47
C VAL A 173 18.70 -13.83 12.23
N VAL A 174 17.50 -13.25 12.19
CA VAL A 174 17.16 -11.99 12.84
C VAL A 174 15.81 -12.07 13.55
N ASP A 175 15.69 -11.39 14.69
CA ASP A 175 14.41 -11.23 15.40
C ASP A 175 13.48 -10.21 14.72
N ASN A 176 14.01 -9.40 13.81
CA ASN A 176 13.28 -8.38 13.08
C ASN A 176 13.91 -8.12 11.70
N LEU A 177 13.11 -8.23 10.64
CA LEU A 177 13.53 -7.96 9.24
C LEU A 177 13.82 -6.47 8.94
N GLY A 178 13.61 -5.58 9.90
CA GLY A 178 13.96 -4.16 9.80
C GLY A 178 13.06 -3.41 8.82
N MET A 179 13.68 -2.55 8.00
CA MET A 179 12.97 -1.70 7.04
C MET A 179 12.75 -2.43 5.72
N TYR A 180 11.56 -2.34 5.15
CA TYR A 180 11.23 -2.77 3.79
C TYR A 180 10.56 -1.60 3.07
N LEU A 181 11.09 -1.22 1.91
CA LEU A 181 10.65 -0.03 1.16
C LEU A 181 10.55 1.22 2.05
N GLY A 182 11.52 1.40 2.96
CA GLY A 182 11.56 2.56 3.85
C GLY A 182 10.54 2.58 4.99
N ILE A 183 9.77 1.50 5.21
CA ILE A 183 8.81 1.33 6.31
C ILE A 183 9.23 0.13 7.18
N PRO A 184 9.18 0.21 8.53
CA PRO A 184 9.53 -0.92 9.39
C PRO A 184 8.52 -2.07 9.25
N LEU A 185 9.02 -3.30 9.08
CA LEU A 185 8.24 -4.51 9.19
C LEU A 185 7.90 -4.78 10.66
N LEU A 186 6.60 -4.83 10.97
CA LEU A 186 6.10 -4.85 12.34
C LEU A 186 5.89 -6.29 12.83
N HIS A 187 6.76 -6.77 13.70
CA HIS A 187 6.77 -8.16 14.21
C HIS A 187 6.09 -8.34 15.58
N GLY A 188 5.55 -7.26 16.17
CA GLY A 188 4.96 -7.29 17.50
C GLY A 188 4.10 -6.08 17.83
N ARG A 189 4.05 -5.69 19.11
CA ARG A 189 3.31 -4.51 19.56
C ARG A 189 3.90 -3.26 18.95
N VAL A 190 3.08 -2.52 18.20
CA VAL A 190 3.46 -1.25 17.60
C VAL A 190 3.43 -0.16 18.67
N THR A 191 4.52 0.57 18.76
CA THR A 191 4.73 1.69 19.69
C THR A 191 5.25 2.90 18.95
N GLY A 192 5.27 4.07 19.60
CA GLY A 192 5.84 5.28 19.02
C GLY A 192 7.33 5.11 18.66
N ALA A 193 8.07 4.27 19.39
CA ALA A 193 9.49 3.99 19.13
C ALA A 193 9.73 3.44 17.72
N ASN A 194 8.80 2.64 17.19
CA ASN A 194 8.91 2.08 15.83
C ASN A 194 8.93 3.15 14.73
N PHE A 195 8.46 4.37 15.03
CA PHE A 195 8.35 5.46 14.06
C PHE A 195 9.29 6.64 14.35
N MET A 196 10.13 6.56 15.40
CA MET A 196 11.07 7.64 15.74
C MET A 196 12.10 7.91 14.65
N TYR A 197 12.42 6.92 13.81
CA TYR A 197 13.28 7.11 12.64
C TYR A 197 12.76 8.20 11.68
N ILE A 198 11.45 8.46 11.67
CA ILE A 198 10.83 9.53 10.86
C ILE A 198 11.26 10.88 11.40
N THR A 199 11.17 11.07 12.72
CA THR A 199 11.64 12.27 13.43
C THR A 199 13.13 12.49 13.15
N ASP A 200 13.96 11.44 13.21
CA ASP A 200 15.39 11.53 12.92
C ASP A 200 15.68 11.90 11.46
N LYS A 201 14.89 11.40 10.51
CA LYS A 201 15.00 11.77 9.08
C LYS A 201 14.62 13.23 8.87
N VAL A 202 13.55 13.71 9.53
CA VAL A 202 13.13 15.11 9.48
C VAL A 202 14.22 16.01 10.07
N GLN A 203 14.71 15.70 11.27
CA GLN A 203 15.78 16.46 11.93
C GLN A 203 17.03 16.56 11.05
N ARG A 204 17.52 15.43 10.53
CA ARG A 204 18.70 15.41 9.65
C ARG A 204 18.50 16.23 8.37
N ARG A 205 17.28 16.30 7.84
CA ARG A 205 16.97 17.11 6.64
C ARG A 205 16.90 18.59 6.97
N LEU A 206 16.33 18.97 8.12
CA LEU A 206 16.30 20.35 8.59
C LEU A 206 17.71 20.87 8.89
N ASN A 207 18.55 20.07 9.54
CA ASN A 207 19.93 20.45 9.92
C ASN A 207 20.87 20.67 8.74
N ARG A 208 20.53 20.21 7.52
CA ARG A 208 21.28 20.55 6.30
C ARG A 208 21.15 22.02 5.91
N TRP A 209 20.15 22.72 6.44
CA TRP A 209 19.86 24.10 6.12
C TRP A 209 20.14 24.97 7.34
N SER A 210 21.00 25.98 7.17
CA SER A 210 21.16 27.01 8.20
C SER A 210 19.91 27.86 8.23
N ALA A 211 19.03 27.62 9.22
CA ALA A 211 17.82 28.41 9.41
C ALA A 211 18.16 29.91 9.51
N ALA A 212 19.28 30.26 10.15
CA ALA A 212 19.76 31.65 10.29
C ALA A 212 19.98 32.36 8.94
N SER A 213 20.35 31.64 7.89
CA SER A 213 20.58 32.19 6.54
C SER A 213 19.32 32.31 5.68
N LEU A 214 18.17 31.84 6.18
CA LEU A 214 16.93 31.73 5.41
C LEU A 214 15.87 32.73 5.91
N SER A 215 15.16 33.35 4.95
CA SER A 215 13.94 34.11 5.24
C SER A 215 12.82 33.20 5.74
N MET A 216 11.84 33.77 6.46
CA MET A 216 10.69 33.02 6.97
C MET A 216 9.96 32.25 5.86
N ALA A 217 9.72 32.90 4.71
CA ALA A 217 9.07 32.25 3.57
C ALA A 217 9.84 31.01 3.08
N ARG A 218 11.18 31.08 3.00
CA ARG A 218 12.01 29.92 2.58
C ARG A 218 11.96 28.80 3.61
N ARG A 219 11.96 29.12 4.91
CA ARG A 219 11.83 28.12 5.98
C ARG A 219 10.50 27.38 5.91
N VAL A 220 9.39 28.11 5.75
CA VAL A 220 8.05 27.54 5.60
C VAL A 220 7.97 26.64 4.36
N THR A 221 8.48 27.10 3.22
CA THR A 221 8.50 26.29 1.98
C THR A 221 9.30 25.00 2.14
N LEU A 222 10.46 25.06 2.79
CA LEU A 222 11.27 23.87 3.09
C LEU A 222 10.57 22.92 4.07
N ALA A 223 9.96 23.46 5.13
CA ALA A 223 9.17 22.68 6.08
C ALA A 223 8.04 21.93 5.37
N LYS A 224 7.26 22.61 4.51
CA LYS A 224 6.22 21.99 3.69
C LYS A 224 6.75 20.88 2.80
N ALA A 225 7.87 21.11 2.11
CA ALA A 225 8.47 20.11 1.23
C ALA A 225 8.88 18.85 2.01
N ILE A 226 9.46 19.02 3.22
CA ILE A 226 9.84 17.90 4.09
C ILE A 226 8.61 17.14 4.61
N LEU A 227 7.59 17.85 5.10
CA LEU A 227 6.35 17.26 5.62
C LEU A 227 5.54 16.53 4.53
N SER A 228 5.54 17.05 3.31
CA SER A 228 4.84 16.44 2.18
C SER A 228 5.53 15.18 1.66
N ALA A 229 6.81 14.98 1.98
CA ALA A 229 7.59 13.83 1.54
C ALA A 229 7.73 12.75 2.64
N ILE A 230 8.32 13.10 3.79
CA ILE A 230 8.83 12.09 4.74
C ILE A 230 7.72 11.47 5.61
N PRO A 231 6.96 12.25 6.41
CA PRO A 231 5.85 11.70 7.19
C PRO A 231 4.74 11.17 6.28
N THR A 232 4.41 11.92 5.21
CA THR A 232 3.34 11.58 4.25
C THR A 232 3.54 10.19 3.63
N TYR A 233 4.77 9.83 3.24
CA TYR A 233 5.07 8.49 2.72
C TYR A 233 4.70 7.37 3.70
N CYS A 234 4.97 7.56 5.00
CA CYS A 234 4.63 6.58 6.03
C CYS A 234 3.13 6.54 6.33
N MET A 235 2.49 7.72 6.41
CA MET A 235 1.06 7.87 6.69
C MET A 235 0.19 7.15 5.67
N GLN A 236 0.65 7.00 4.42
CA GLN A 236 -0.05 6.26 3.36
C GLN A 236 -0.32 4.79 3.70
N VAL A 237 0.45 4.17 4.61
CA VAL A 237 0.36 2.74 4.92
C VAL A 237 -0.01 2.50 6.39
N VAL A 238 0.34 3.43 7.28
CA VAL A 238 0.20 3.23 8.72
C VAL A 238 -0.12 4.53 9.47
N ARG A 239 -1.01 4.44 10.46
CA ARG A 239 -1.31 5.55 11.36
C ARG A 239 -0.13 5.82 12.29
N LEU A 240 0.48 7.00 12.19
CA LEU A 240 1.52 7.41 13.14
C LEU A 240 0.94 7.65 14.55
N HIS A 241 1.73 7.38 15.58
CA HIS A 241 1.36 7.71 16.95
C HIS A 241 1.38 9.23 17.18
N ALA A 242 0.51 9.72 18.05
CA ALA A 242 0.39 11.15 18.35
C ALA A 242 1.71 11.76 18.86
N ASN A 243 2.45 11.04 19.71
CA ASN A 243 3.74 11.50 20.21
C ASN A 243 4.77 11.74 19.09
N VAL A 244 4.81 10.86 18.08
CA VAL A 244 5.72 11.00 16.92
C VAL A 244 5.34 12.22 16.09
N ILE A 245 4.04 12.44 15.88
CA ILE A 245 3.53 13.65 15.20
C ILE A 245 3.91 14.91 15.99
N ASP A 246 3.67 14.90 17.30
CA ASP A 246 3.99 16.04 18.17
C ASP A 246 5.50 16.36 18.14
N GLU A 247 6.38 15.35 18.11
CA GLU A 247 7.82 15.56 17.94
C GLU A 247 8.18 16.15 16.57
N ILE A 248 7.59 15.64 15.47
CA ILE A 248 7.82 16.21 14.13
C ILE A 248 7.37 17.68 14.09
N GLU A 249 6.19 18.00 14.63
CA GLU A 249 5.70 19.37 14.69
C GLU A 249 6.62 20.27 15.53
N LYS A 250 7.15 19.78 16.66
CA LYS A 250 8.14 20.52 17.46
C LYS A 250 9.38 20.87 16.65
N LEU A 251 9.91 19.92 15.87
CA LEU A 251 11.10 20.15 15.03
C LEU A 251 10.82 21.22 13.96
N ILE A 252 9.68 21.12 13.27
CA ILE A 252 9.30 22.09 12.25
C ILE A 252 9.12 23.49 12.86
N ARG A 253 8.39 23.59 13.98
CA ARG A 253 8.19 24.86 14.69
C ARG A 253 9.53 25.51 15.04
N ARG A 254 10.46 24.74 15.62
CA ARG A 254 11.79 25.26 15.98
C ARG A 254 12.53 25.78 14.75
N PHE A 255 12.50 25.04 13.64
CA PHE A 255 13.15 25.43 12.40
C PHE A 255 12.57 26.72 11.81
N GLU A 256 11.24 26.85 11.74
CA GLU A 256 10.57 28.03 11.19
C GLU A 256 10.93 29.30 11.95
N TRP A 257 10.88 29.25 13.28
CA TRP A 257 11.22 30.39 14.13
C TRP A 257 12.74 30.64 14.24
N GLY A 258 13.56 29.79 13.61
CA GLY A 258 15.01 29.94 13.57
C GLY A 258 15.68 29.65 14.91
N GLY A 259 15.08 28.76 15.70
CA GLY A 259 15.73 28.18 16.86
C GLY A 259 16.78 27.14 16.44
N SER A 260 17.83 27.00 17.24
CA SER A 260 18.82 25.92 17.16
C SER A 260 18.64 24.97 18.35
N GLU A 261 19.41 23.87 18.39
CA GLU A 261 19.44 22.97 19.55
C GLU A 261 19.87 23.69 20.84
N GLN A 262 20.61 24.80 20.73
CA GLN A 262 21.17 25.56 21.86
C GLN A 262 20.36 26.82 22.19
N GLN A 263 19.58 27.37 21.25
CA GLN A 263 18.76 28.56 21.46
C GLN A 263 17.35 28.37 20.93
N THR A 264 16.37 28.35 21.83
CA THR A 264 14.95 28.35 21.45
C THR A 264 14.48 29.79 21.24
N LYS A 265 13.97 30.10 20.04
CA LYS A 265 13.26 31.35 19.78
C LYS A 265 11.77 31.16 20.11
N LEU A 266 11.16 32.15 20.75
CA LEU A 266 9.75 32.14 21.11
C LEU A 266 8.88 31.98 19.87
N CYS A 267 8.01 30.97 19.88
CA CYS A 267 7.00 30.76 18.83
C CYS A 267 5.84 31.73 19.09
N LEU A 268 5.78 32.84 18.34
CA LEU A 268 4.81 33.92 18.59
C LEU A 268 3.39 33.62 18.05
N VAL A 269 3.21 32.53 17.31
CA VAL A 269 1.93 32.17 16.67
C VAL A 269 1.53 30.77 17.09
N ASN A 270 0.26 30.62 17.50
CA ASN A 270 -0.33 29.32 17.79
C ASN A 270 -0.27 28.41 16.55
N TRP A 271 0.13 27.16 16.73
CA TRP A 271 0.26 26.19 15.63
C TRP A 271 -1.02 25.95 14.84
N LYS A 272 -2.18 25.91 15.50
CA LYS A 272 -3.46 25.78 14.81
C LYS A 272 -3.69 26.95 13.84
N THR A 273 -3.12 28.11 14.14
CA THR A 273 -3.18 29.31 13.30
C THR A 273 -2.18 29.25 12.14
N VAL A 274 -0.98 28.67 12.36
CA VAL A 274 0.00 28.35 11.29
C VAL A 274 -0.61 27.38 10.28
N CYS A 275 -1.36 26.38 10.76
CA CYS A 275 -1.94 25.33 9.92
C CYS A 275 -3.12 25.78 9.05
N ARG A 276 -3.59 27.03 9.20
CA ARG A 276 -4.69 27.54 8.38
C ARG A 276 -4.21 27.77 6.94
N PRO A 277 -5.03 27.42 5.92
CA PRO A 277 -4.67 27.56 4.51
C PRO A 277 -4.20 28.98 4.13
N ILE A 278 -4.83 30.00 4.73
CA ILE A 278 -4.62 31.42 4.39
C ILE A 278 -3.34 32.01 4.99
N ARG A 279 -2.77 31.40 6.05
CA ARG A 279 -1.57 31.95 6.72
C ARG A 279 -0.29 31.36 6.17
N LEU A 280 0.09 30.22 6.72
CA LEU A 280 1.30 29.51 6.29
C LEU A 280 0.93 28.24 5.54
N GLY A 281 -0.31 27.73 5.64
CA GLY A 281 -0.80 26.62 4.83
C GLY A 281 0.00 25.33 5.01
N ILE A 282 0.49 25.08 6.22
CA ILE A 282 1.06 23.78 6.62
C ILE A 282 -0.11 22.91 7.05
N HIS A 283 -0.17 21.67 6.59
CA HIS A 283 -1.22 20.75 7.05
C HIS A 283 -1.03 20.39 8.51
N ASP A 284 -2.13 20.40 9.27
CA ASP A 284 -2.14 19.82 10.62
C ASP A 284 -1.86 18.32 10.51
N LEU A 285 -0.73 17.86 11.06
CA LEU A 285 -0.27 16.50 10.81
C LEU A 285 -1.16 15.43 11.45
N LYS A 286 -1.95 15.78 12.47
CA LYS A 286 -2.92 14.85 13.07
C LYS A 286 -4.10 14.61 12.13
N THR A 287 -4.62 15.67 11.54
CA THR A 287 -5.66 15.63 10.50
C THR A 287 -5.12 14.95 9.25
N HIS A 288 -3.89 15.30 8.83
CA HIS A 288 -3.16 14.69 7.71
C HIS A 288 -2.97 13.17 7.89
N ASN A 289 -2.69 12.70 9.10
CA ASN A 289 -2.59 11.27 9.38
C ASN A 289 -3.96 10.57 9.36
N GLN A 290 -5.05 11.27 9.65
CA GLN A 290 -6.41 10.72 9.57
C GLN A 290 -6.91 10.61 8.13
N GLU A 291 -6.69 11.61 7.27
CA GLU A 291 -7.08 11.55 5.85
C GLU A 291 -6.45 10.36 5.12
N PHE A 292 -5.19 9.99 5.40
CA PHE A 292 -4.57 8.82 4.78
C PHE A 292 -5.16 7.52 5.29
N MET A 293 -5.59 7.49 6.55
CA MET A 293 -6.36 6.36 7.06
C MET A 293 -7.72 6.26 6.36
N ILE A 294 -8.39 7.39 6.11
CA ILE A 294 -9.66 7.41 5.35
C ILE A 294 -9.41 6.91 3.93
N LYS A 295 -8.34 7.36 3.27
CA LYS A 295 -7.91 6.86 1.95
C LYS A 295 -7.70 5.34 1.96
N LEU A 296 -7.02 4.81 2.98
CA LEU A 296 -6.83 3.36 3.13
C LEU A 296 -8.18 2.64 3.34
N GLY A 297 -9.07 3.20 4.15
CA GLY A 297 -10.41 2.64 4.37
C GLY A 297 -11.25 2.64 3.09
N PHE A 298 -11.25 3.74 2.33
CA PHE A 298 -11.91 3.83 1.05
C PHE A 298 -11.33 2.82 0.04
N HIS A 299 -10.00 2.65 -0.01
CA HIS A 299 -9.37 1.65 -0.88
C HIS A 299 -9.66 0.21 -0.44
N LEU A 300 -9.89 -0.05 0.84
CA LEU A 300 -10.31 -1.37 1.31
C LEU A 300 -11.66 -1.78 0.71
N VAL A 301 -12.53 -0.81 0.43
CA VAL A 301 -13.84 -0.99 -0.24
C VAL A 301 -13.69 -0.96 -1.76
N SER A 302 -13.16 0.12 -2.32
CA SER A 302 -13.08 0.34 -3.77
C SER A 302 -12.11 -0.59 -4.50
N LYS A 303 -10.99 -1.00 -3.86
CA LYS A 303 -9.92 -1.82 -4.46
C LYS A 303 -9.82 -3.20 -3.81
N ASP A 304 -10.95 -3.87 -3.62
CA ASP A 304 -11.05 -5.18 -2.97
C ASP A 304 -10.21 -6.30 -3.61
N LYS A 305 -9.98 -6.23 -4.94
CA LYS A 305 -9.13 -7.16 -5.68
C LYS A 305 -7.63 -6.98 -5.39
N SER A 306 -7.21 -5.86 -4.81
CA SER A 306 -5.79 -5.64 -4.49
C SER A 306 -5.31 -6.61 -3.40
N LEU A 307 -4.06 -7.09 -3.53
CA LEU A 307 -3.53 -8.15 -2.67
C LEU A 307 -3.68 -7.83 -1.17
N TRP A 308 -3.32 -6.62 -0.74
CA TRP A 308 -3.41 -6.22 0.67
C TRP A 308 -4.87 -6.14 1.16
N ALA A 309 -5.80 -5.67 0.33
CA ALA A 309 -7.22 -5.56 0.69
C ALA A 309 -7.83 -6.96 0.81
N ARG A 310 -7.55 -7.84 -0.16
CA ARG A 310 -7.94 -9.25 -0.13
C ARG A 310 -7.44 -9.92 1.14
N ILE A 311 -6.14 -9.83 1.42
CA ILE A 311 -5.49 -10.39 2.62
C ILE A 311 -6.15 -9.91 3.92
N LEU A 312 -6.44 -8.61 4.04
CA LEU A 312 -7.08 -8.07 5.25
C LEU A 312 -8.52 -8.56 5.40
N ARG A 313 -9.32 -8.48 4.34
CA ARG A 313 -10.71 -8.98 4.33
C ARG A 313 -10.76 -10.46 4.71
N GLU A 314 -9.87 -11.24 4.11
CA GLU A 314 -9.65 -12.64 4.40
C GLU A 314 -9.30 -12.88 5.88
N LYS A 315 -8.26 -12.21 6.40
CA LYS A 315 -7.81 -12.35 7.79
C LYS A 315 -8.92 -12.05 8.80
N TYR A 316 -9.76 -11.07 8.53
CA TYR A 316 -10.83 -10.64 9.44
C TYR A 316 -12.21 -11.19 9.12
N LYS A 317 -12.31 -12.09 8.12
CA LYS A 317 -13.55 -12.75 7.68
C LYS A 317 -14.63 -11.74 7.27
N VAL A 318 -14.24 -10.81 6.42
CA VAL A 318 -15.13 -9.83 5.80
C VAL A 318 -15.59 -10.37 4.46
N ASN A 319 -16.91 -10.53 4.31
CA ASN A 319 -17.52 -11.04 3.08
C ASN A 319 -18.36 -9.98 2.34
N SER A 320 -18.78 -8.89 3.01
CA SER A 320 -19.62 -7.85 2.40
C SER A 320 -18.79 -6.81 1.62
N ALA A 321 -19.41 -6.18 0.61
CA ALA A 321 -18.79 -5.13 -0.19
C ALA A 321 -18.43 -3.92 0.68
N CYS A 322 -19.41 -3.39 1.42
CA CYS A 322 -19.21 -2.42 2.49
C CYS A 322 -19.38 -3.08 3.86
N LEU A 323 -18.53 -2.72 4.83
CA LEU A 323 -18.61 -3.23 6.19
C LEU A 323 -19.39 -2.27 7.05
N ALA A 324 -20.51 -2.68 7.64
CA ALA A 324 -21.23 -1.83 8.60
C ALA A 324 -20.35 -1.50 9.82
N VAL A 325 -19.59 -2.47 10.33
CA VAL A 325 -18.71 -2.29 11.48
C VAL A 325 -17.43 -3.12 11.33
N ILE A 326 -16.29 -2.48 11.60
CA ILE A 326 -15.00 -3.15 11.73
C ILE A 326 -14.58 -3.16 13.20
N LYS A 327 -14.95 -4.20 13.98
CA LYS A 327 -14.49 -4.35 15.37
C LYS A 327 -14.05 -5.79 15.65
N ARG A 328 -12.83 -5.95 16.20
CA ARG A 328 -12.28 -7.22 16.68
C ARG A 328 -11.37 -6.96 17.88
N SER A 329 -11.45 -7.79 18.92
CA SER A 329 -10.66 -7.67 20.16
C SER A 329 -9.16 -7.90 19.92
N SER A 330 -8.81 -8.91 19.11
CA SER A 330 -7.43 -9.16 18.67
C SER A 330 -7.27 -8.78 17.20
N SER A 331 -6.68 -7.61 16.94
CA SER A 331 -6.47 -7.10 15.59
C SER A 331 -5.06 -6.52 15.39
N SER A 332 -4.61 -6.56 14.14
CA SER A 332 -3.41 -5.87 13.68
C SER A 332 -3.55 -4.36 13.89
N PHE A 333 -2.40 -3.68 13.96
CA PHE A 333 -2.35 -2.25 14.19
C PHE A 333 -3.09 -1.44 13.11
N VAL A 334 -2.93 -1.82 11.84
CA VAL A 334 -3.63 -1.18 10.71
C VAL A 334 -5.14 -1.36 10.85
N TRP A 335 -5.62 -2.57 11.15
CA TRP A 335 -7.05 -2.84 11.31
C TRP A 335 -7.66 -2.08 12.48
N ARG A 336 -6.96 -2.01 13.61
CA ARG A 336 -7.37 -1.19 14.78
C ARG A 336 -7.38 0.31 14.46
N SER A 337 -6.51 0.75 13.57
CA SER A 337 -6.45 2.14 13.13
C SER A 337 -7.62 2.47 12.20
N LEU A 338 -7.94 1.55 11.28
CA LEU A 338 -9.11 1.65 10.40
C LEU A 338 -10.43 1.61 11.20
N SER A 339 -10.56 0.73 12.19
CA SER A 339 -11.78 0.65 13.01
C SER A 339 -12.13 1.96 13.72
N ARG A 340 -11.13 2.79 14.05
CA ARG A 340 -11.32 4.07 14.75
C ARG A 340 -11.87 5.18 13.86
N ILE A 341 -11.68 5.07 12.56
CA ILE A 341 -12.09 6.09 11.57
C ILE A 341 -13.15 5.54 10.60
N TRP A 342 -13.62 4.33 10.85
CA TRP A 342 -14.45 3.58 9.91
C TRP A 342 -15.80 4.26 9.67
N ASP A 343 -16.35 4.90 10.70
CA ASP A 343 -17.61 5.64 10.60
C ASP A 343 -17.48 6.81 9.60
N HIS A 344 -16.36 7.54 9.61
CA HIS A 344 -16.08 8.58 8.61
C HIS A 344 -15.94 8.02 7.20
N VAL A 345 -15.47 6.78 7.05
CA VAL A 345 -15.36 6.13 5.74
C VAL A 345 -16.75 5.72 5.25
N CYS A 346 -17.52 5.00 6.07
CA CYS A 346 -18.83 4.47 5.66
C CYS A 346 -19.84 5.57 5.36
N ASN A 347 -19.89 6.62 6.20
CA ASN A 347 -20.85 7.71 6.03
C ASN A 347 -20.59 8.53 4.75
N ASN A 348 -19.41 8.38 4.13
CA ASN A 348 -19.02 9.14 2.95
C ASN A 348 -18.76 8.26 1.71
N ILE A 349 -19.05 6.96 1.81
CA ILE A 349 -19.07 6.06 0.65
C ILE A 349 -20.45 6.13 0.02
N CYS A 350 -20.45 6.28 -1.31
CA CYS A 350 -21.62 6.07 -2.14
C CYS A 350 -21.32 5.02 -3.21
N TRP A 351 -22.36 4.47 -3.81
CA TRP A 351 -22.24 3.52 -4.92
C TRP A 351 -22.89 4.10 -6.17
N SER A 352 -22.14 4.09 -7.26
CA SER A 352 -22.69 4.24 -8.60
C SER A 352 -23.02 2.84 -9.10
N ILE A 353 -24.31 2.61 -9.36
CA ILE A 353 -24.84 1.29 -9.73
C ILE A 353 -24.38 0.95 -11.15
N GLY A 354 -23.79 -0.24 -11.29
CA GLY A 354 -23.39 -0.87 -12.54
C GLY A 354 -24.30 -2.07 -12.82
N ASP A 355 -23.89 -3.26 -12.35
CA ASP A 355 -24.65 -4.52 -12.43
C ASP A 355 -25.54 -4.79 -11.20
N GLY A 356 -25.39 -4.00 -10.14
CA GLY A 356 -26.18 -4.08 -8.92
C GLY A 356 -25.91 -5.31 -8.05
N VAL A 357 -24.95 -6.17 -8.41
CA VAL A 357 -24.66 -7.43 -7.71
C VAL A 357 -23.95 -7.16 -6.38
N ARG A 358 -23.13 -6.11 -6.34
CA ARG A 358 -22.21 -5.85 -5.23
C ARG A 358 -22.80 -4.88 -4.21
N THR A 359 -23.68 -3.99 -4.63
CA THR A 359 -24.33 -3.00 -3.77
C THR A 359 -25.58 -3.56 -3.11
N ASN A 360 -25.69 -3.40 -1.79
CA ASN A 360 -26.87 -3.75 -1.03
C ASN A 360 -27.94 -2.64 -1.11
N PHE A 361 -29.16 -3.01 -1.49
CA PHE A 361 -30.28 -2.09 -1.67
C PHE A 361 -30.64 -1.29 -0.41
N TRP A 362 -30.60 -1.92 0.77
CA TRP A 362 -31.08 -1.31 2.03
C TRP A 362 -30.00 -0.54 2.80
N TYR A 363 -28.81 -1.13 2.89
CA TYR A 363 -27.76 -0.66 3.80
C TYR A 363 -26.69 0.20 3.13
N ASP A 364 -26.47 0.05 1.82
CA ASP A 364 -25.51 0.87 1.10
C ASP A 364 -26.17 2.16 0.59
N THR A 365 -25.42 3.26 0.60
CA THR A 365 -25.86 4.52 0.01
C THR A 365 -25.61 4.52 -1.49
N TRP A 366 -26.66 4.32 -2.29
CA TRP A 366 -26.59 4.44 -3.75
C TRP A 366 -27.44 5.60 -4.29
N ILE A 367 -28.25 6.22 -3.43
CA ILE A 367 -28.89 7.52 -3.67
C ILE A 367 -28.29 8.55 -2.69
N PRO A 368 -27.32 9.39 -3.11
CA PRO A 368 -26.62 10.31 -2.21
C PRO A 368 -27.55 11.27 -1.44
N SER A 369 -28.69 11.65 -2.03
CA SER A 369 -29.66 12.56 -1.41
C SER A 369 -30.54 11.93 -0.32
N LEU A 370 -30.50 10.60 -0.17
CA LEU A 370 -31.30 9.86 0.81
C LEU A 370 -30.47 9.15 1.87
N GLY A 371 -29.22 8.78 1.55
CA GLY A 371 -28.45 7.86 2.40
C GLY A 371 -28.97 6.41 2.30
N PRO A 372 -28.70 5.57 3.31
CA PRO A 372 -29.20 4.20 3.36
C PRO A 372 -30.72 4.13 3.41
N LEU A 373 -31.34 3.30 2.55
CA LEU A 373 -32.80 3.18 2.47
C LEU A 373 -33.45 2.58 3.72
N VAL A 374 -32.70 1.80 4.51
CA VAL A 374 -33.18 1.27 5.80
C VAL A 374 -33.64 2.35 6.77
N ALA A 375 -33.11 3.58 6.66
CA ALA A 375 -33.52 4.72 7.49
C ALA A 375 -34.90 5.27 7.10
N HIS A 376 -35.43 4.89 5.93
CA HIS A 376 -36.70 5.36 5.36
C HIS A 376 -37.77 4.26 5.30
N LYS A 377 -37.56 3.16 6.04
CA LYS A 377 -38.50 2.04 6.10
C LYS A 377 -39.79 2.47 6.82
N VAL A 378 -40.94 2.05 6.28
CA VAL A 378 -42.26 2.23 6.89
C VAL A 378 -42.68 0.96 7.64
N ASN A 379 -42.23 -0.20 7.16
CA ASN A 379 -42.49 -1.52 7.74
C ASN A 379 -41.18 -2.25 8.05
N ASP A 380 -41.26 -3.30 8.87
CA ASP A 380 -40.08 -4.11 9.18
C ASP A 380 -39.59 -4.92 7.97
N LEU A 381 -38.27 -4.98 7.83
CA LEU A 381 -37.62 -5.70 6.74
C LEU A 381 -37.69 -7.22 7.00
N PRO A 382 -37.98 -8.04 5.97
CA PRO A 382 -37.92 -9.49 6.11
C PRO A 382 -36.49 -9.95 6.45
N ALA A 383 -36.36 -10.95 7.32
CA ALA A 383 -35.08 -11.35 7.91
C ALA A 383 -34.07 -12.02 6.94
N VAL A 384 -34.51 -12.44 5.75
CA VAL A 384 -33.71 -13.27 4.83
C VAL A 384 -33.97 -12.89 3.37
N VAL A 385 -33.57 -11.70 2.95
CA VAL A 385 -33.54 -11.37 1.52
C VAL A 385 -32.11 -11.01 1.17
N ASP A 386 -31.54 -11.75 0.22
CA ASP A 386 -30.35 -11.31 -0.50
C ASP A 386 -30.74 -10.01 -1.23
N ALA A 387 -30.50 -8.89 -0.57
CA ALA A 387 -30.99 -7.60 -0.96
C ALA A 387 -29.98 -6.85 -1.83
N SER A 388 -29.28 -7.55 -2.74
CA SER A 388 -28.53 -6.86 -3.78
C SER A 388 -29.49 -6.05 -4.66
N ILE A 389 -28.99 -4.97 -5.24
CA ILE A 389 -29.79 -4.16 -6.18
C ILE A 389 -30.21 -5.00 -7.39
N SER A 390 -29.37 -5.93 -7.84
CA SER A 390 -29.67 -6.84 -8.95
C SER A 390 -30.93 -7.69 -8.69
N ASN A 391 -31.22 -8.03 -7.42
CA ASN A 391 -32.39 -8.82 -7.05
C ASN A 391 -33.66 -7.97 -6.88
N MET A 392 -33.53 -6.64 -6.91
CA MET A 392 -34.65 -5.68 -6.81
C MET A 392 -35.09 -5.15 -8.18
N VAL A 393 -34.59 -5.76 -9.24
CA VAL A 393 -34.88 -5.41 -10.63
C VAL A 393 -35.36 -6.67 -11.36
N ASN A 394 -36.39 -6.52 -12.18
CA ASN A 394 -36.99 -7.61 -12.92
C ASN A 394 -36.13 -8.02 -14.13
N HIS A 395 -36.52 -9.11 -14.81
CA HIS A 395 -35.80 -9.64 -15.98
C HIS A 395 -35.75 -8.69 -17.19
N VAL A 396 -36.58 -7.64 -17.20
CA VAL A 396 -36.67 -6.62 -18.26
C VAL A 396 -35.74 -5.43 -17.95
N GLY A 397 -35.12 -5.39 -16.77
CA GLY A 397 -34.24 -4.32 -16.34
C GLY A 397 -34.98 -3.15 -15.68
N GLU A 398 -36.22 -3.33 -15.23
CA GLU A 398 -37.00 -2.33 -14.48
C GLU A 398 -37.11 -2.67 -13.00
N TRP A 399 -37.25 -1.66 -12.13
CA TRP A 399 -37.44 -1.87 -10.70
C TRP A 399 -38.61 -2.82 -10.40
N ASP A 400 -38.38 -3.85 -9.61
CA ASP A 400 -39.40 -4.81 -9.17
C ASP A 400 -40.20 -4.23 -8.00
N TRP A 401 -41.04 -3.24 -8.30
CA TRP A 401 -41.81 -2.47 -7.31
C TRP A 401 -42.57 -3.33 -6.30
N PRO A 402 -43.28 -4.42 -6.69
CA PRO A 402 -43.95 -5.30 -5.74
C PRO A 402 -43.07 -5.83 -4.60
N ASN A 403 -41.76 -5.98 -4.81
CA ASN A 403 -40.86 -6.54 -3.79
C ASN A 403 -40.55 -5.58 -2.63
N PHE A 404 -40.65 -4.26 -2.84
CA PHE A 404 -40.16 -3.29 -1.84
C PHE A 404 -40.99 -2.01 -1.70
N GLN A 405 -41.97 -1.74 -2.58
CA GLN A 405 -42.77 -0.51 -2.52
C GLN A 405 -43.51 -0.34 -1.18
N ASP A 406 -44.03 -1.44 -0.61
CA ASP A 406 -44.79 -1.42 0.65
C ASP A 406 -43.88 -1.26 1.88
N LEU A 407 -42.56 -1.37 1.70
CA LEU A 407 -41.57 -1.22 2.76
C LEU A 407 -41.07 0.23 2.89
N LEU A 408 -41.35 1.08 1.91
CA LEU A 408 -40.78 2.43 1.79
C LEU A 408 -41.85 3.52 1.72
N SER A 409 -41.47 4.74 2.10
CA SER A 409 -42.35 5.90 1.94
C SER A 409 -42.54 6.25 0.45
N HIS A 410 -43.72 6.79 0.10
CA HIS A 410 -44.01 7.23 -1.27
C HIS A 410 -42.94 8.20 -1.82
N GLY A 411 -42.46 9.13 -0.99
CA GLY A 411 -41.40 10.07 -1.37
C GLY A 411 -40.06 9.40 -1.69
N THR A 412 -39.71 8.32 -0.99
CA THR A 412 -38.52 7.51 -1.27
C THR A 412 -38.69 6.75 -2.59
N CYS A 413 -39.86 6.14 -2.82
CA CYS A 413 -40.17 5.44 -4.06
C CYS A 413 -40.06 6.36 -5.28
N CYS A 414 -40.56 7.61 -5.20
CA CYS A 414 -40.40 8.59 -6.29
C CYS A 414 -38.92 8.86 -6.63
N LYS A 415 -38.04 8.93 -5.61
CA LYS A 415 -36.61 9.12 -5.83
C LYS A 415 -35.96 7.88 -6.44
N ILE A 416 -36.37 6.68 -6.05
CA ILE A 416 -35.93 5.43 -6.68
C ILE A 416 -36.37 5.40 -8.15
N ALA A 417 -37.61 5.80 -8.45
CA ALA A 417 -38.13 5.86 -9.82
C ALA A 417 -37.34 6.84 -10.71
N SER A 418 -36.74 7.87 -10.12
CA SER A 418 -35.86 8.81 -10.83
C SER A 418 -34.44 8.27 -11.10
N THR A 419 -34.11 7.10 -10.58
CA THR A 419 -32.84 6.40 -10.85
C THR A 419 -33.06 5.30 -11.87
N CYS A 420 -32.12 5.14 -12.80
CA CYS A 420 -32.17 4.05 -13.76
C CYS A 420 -31.88 2.71 -13.04
N PRO A 421 -32.81 1.74 -13.08
CA PRO A 421 -32.48 0.38 -12.69
C PRO A 421 -31.35 -0.11 -13.60
N HIS A 422 -30.33 -0.66 -12.98
CA HIS A 422 -29.05 -1.07 -13.56
C HIS A 422 -29.10 -1.58 -15.03
N ALA A 423 -28.08 -1.28 -15.84
CA ALA A 423 -27.91 -1.93 -17.14
C ALA A 423 -26.86 -3.02 -16.97
N ALA A 424 -27.20 -4.29 -17.24
CA ALA A 424 -26.25 -5.41 -17.12
C ALA A 424 -24.96 -5.21 -17.95
N GLU A 425 -25.01 -4.38 -19.00
CA GLU A 425 -23.88 -3.98 -19.83
C GLU A 425 -23.01 -2.85 -19.24
N ALA A 426 -23.44 -2.21 -18.15
CA ALA A 426 -22.74 -1.07 -17.52
C ALA A 426 -21.48 -1.45 -16.72
N GLY A 427 -21.21 -2.76 -16.57
CA GLY A 427 -20.08 -3.27 -15.80
C GLY A 427 -20.32 -3.26 -14.29
N SER A 428 -19.29 -3.56 -13.50
CA SER A 428 -19.42 -3.73 -12.05
C SER A 428 -19.70 -2.43 -11.29
N ASP A 429 -20.46 -2.51 -10.20
CA ASP A 429 -20.71 -1.39 -9.29
C ASP A 429 -19.43 -0.64 -8.86
N VAL A 430 -19.47 0.69 -8.91
CA VAL A 430 -18.33 1.56 -8.60
C VAL A 430 -18.55 2.30 -7.29
N CYS A 431 -17.64 2.06 -6.34
CA CYS A 431 -17.59 2.82 -5.09
C CYS A 431 -17.10 4.25 -5.36
N THR A 432 -17.90 5.25 -4.99
CA THR A 432 -17.65 6.67 -5.13
C THR A 432 -17.54 7.36 -3.77
N TRP A 433 -16.96 8.56 -3.76
CA TRP A 433 -16.80 9.39 -2.57
C TRP A 433 -17.80 10.55 -2.59
N SER A 434 -18.66 10.63 -1.57
CA SER A 434 -19.81 11.56 -1.54
C SER A 434 -19.43 13.04 -1.56
N TRP A 435 -18.25 13.40 -1.05
CA TRP A 435 -17.76 14.79 -0.99
C TRP A 435 -17.15 15.29 -2.29
N ALA A 436 -16.95 14.41 -3.28
CA ALA A 436 -16.37 14.80 -4.56
C ALA A 436 -17.49 14.89 -5.61
N SER A 437 -17.60 16.03 -6.29
CA SER A 437 -18.59 16.22 -7.38
C SER A 437 -18.40 15.24 -8.54
N ASN A 438 -17.18 14.75 -8.75
CA ASN A 438 -16.85 13.73 -9.74
C ASN A 438 -16.83 12.30 -9.16
N GLY A 439 -17.22 12.11 -7.90
CA GLY A 439 -17.22 10.84 -7.19
C GLY A 439 -15.82 10.25 -6.90
N LYS A 440 -14.73 10.91 -7.30
CA LYS A 440 -13.37 10.41 -7.11
C LYS A 440 -12.83 10.80 -5.74
N PHE A 441 -12.32 9.82 -5.00
CA PHE A 441 -11.64 10.09 -3.74
C PHE A 441 -10.42 10.98 -3.95
N SER A 442 -10.28 12.01 -3.12
CA SER A 442 -9.07 12.83 -3.03
C SER A 442 -8.67 13.02 -1.57
N VAL A 443 -7.36 13.00 -1.32
CA VAL A 443 -6.80 13.22 0.02
C VAL A 443 -7.21 14.60 0.55
N ARG A 444 -7.13 15.62 -0.31
CA ARG A 444 -7.58 16.98 0.00
C ARG A 444 -9.06 17.04 0.40
N GLY A 445 -9.94 16.36 -0.33
CA GLY A 445 -11.37 16.33 0.03
C GLY A 445 -11.63 15.68 1.39
N ALA A 446 -10.85 14.65 1.75
CA ALA A 446 -10.92 14.05 3.09
C ALA A 446 -10.37 14.98 4.19
N TYR A 447 -9.33 15.78 3.90
CA TYR A 447 -8.84 16.82 4.81
C TYR A 447 -9.92 17.87 5.10
N ASP A 448 -10.59 18.33 4.05
CA ASP A 448 -11.61 19.37 4.14
C ASP A 448 -12.81 18.88 4.96
N LEU A 449 -13.25 17.62 4.76
CA LEU A 449 -14.25 16.95 5.60
C LEU A 449 -13.88 17.01 7.09
N LEU A 450 -12.67 16.56 7.45
CA LEU A 450 -12.22 16.54 8.85
C LEU A 450 -12.07 17.95 9.44
N SER A 451 -11.73 18.92 8.60
CA SER A 451 -11.56 20.32 9.00
C SER A 451 -12.90 20.99 9.28
N VAL A 452 -13.96 20.64 8.56
CA VAL A 452 -15.33 21.14 8.79
C VAL A 452 -15.89 20.59 10.09
N ASP A 453 -15.76 19.28 10.35
CA ASP A 453 -16.23 18.65 11.59
C ASP A 453 -15.59 19.25 12.85
N THR A 454 -14.34 19.71 12.75
CA THR A 454 -13.63 20.32 13.88
C THR A 454 -14.18 21.70 14.26
N ILE A 455 -14.84 22.41 13.34
CA ILE A 455 -15.40 23.75 13.59
C ILE A 455 -16.73 23.65 14.33
N THR A 456 -17.52 22.61 14.08
CA THR A 456 -18.86 22.40 14.66
C THR A 456 -18.84 22.07 16.16
N TYR A 457 -17.75 21.52 16.69
CA TYR A 457 -17.59 21.19 18.12
C TYR A 457 -16.96 22.31 18.97
N THR A 458 -16.81 23.53 18.43
CA THR A 458 -16.27 24.70 19.17
C THR A 458 -17.22 25.90 19.20
N LYS A 459 -18.54 25.65 19.25
CA LYS A 459 -19.51 26.66 19.68
C LYS A 459 -20.21 26.24 20.96
#